data_AF-A0A811TIA9-F1
#
_entry.id   AF-A0A811TIA9-F1
#
_cell.length_a   1.000
_cell.length_b   1.000
_cell.length_c   1.000
_cell.angle_alpha   90.00
_cell.angle_beta   90.00
_cell.angle_gamma   90.00
#
_symmetry.space_group_name_H-M   'P 1'
#
loop_
_entity.id
_entity.type
_entity.pdbx_description
1 polymer ?
#
loop_
_entity_poly.entity_id
_entity_poly.type
_entity_poly.pdbx_seq_one_letter_code
_entity_poly.pdbx_strand_id
1 'polypeptide(L)' 'MLRMKKQYVTNESGNKIAILLDIKTFQQLEGYIELLEDKIDLGMAMKEPTEFTDWDIFVKELKREEKL' A
#
# COMPACT_ATOMS: atom_id res chain seq x y z
N MET A 1 1.27 11.59 13.99
CA MET A 1 2.31 10.57 14.18
C MET A 1 1.75 9.48 15.09
N LEU A 2 1.71 8.23 14.64
CA LEU A 2 1.17 7.10 15.41
C LEU A 2 1.90 6.97 16.75
N ARG A 3 1.20 7.13 17.87
CA ARG A 3 1.76 6.92 19.21
C ARG A 3 1.56 5.45 19.60
N MET A 4 2.62 4.67 19.47
CA MET A 4 2.62 3.24 19.76
C MET A 4 3.35 2.95 21.07
N LYS A 5 2.71 2.21 21.98
CA LYS A 5 3.36 1.71 23.20
C LYS A 5 4.07 0.39 22.85
N LYS A 6 5.33 0.50 22.43
CA LYS A 6 6.15 -0.66 22.02
C LYS A 6 6.60 -1.50 23.22
N GLN A 7 6.34 -2.80 23.14
CA GLN A 7 6.95 -3.81 24.01
C GLN A 7 7.90 -4.66 23.17
N TYR A 8 9.03 -5.08 23.75
CA TYR A 8 10.03 -5.87 23.04
C TYR A 8 10.00 -7.32 23.52
N VAL A 9 10.08 -8.25 22.58
CA VAL A 9 10.39 -9.64 22.86
C VAL A 9 11.90 -9.80 22.72
N THR A 10 12.55 -10.33 23.76
CA THR A 10 13.99 -10.57 23.78
C THR A 10 14.29 -12.07 23.79
N ASN A 11 15.39 -12.46 23.16
CA ASN A 11 15.92 -13.82 23.29
C ASN A 11 16.62 -14.03 24.66
N GLU A 12 17.13 -15.23 24.90
CA GLU A 12 17.83 -15.60 26.14
C GLU A 12 19.08 -14.75 26.42
N SER A 13 19.71 -14.22 25.38
CA SER A 13 20.86 -13.31 25.48
C SER A 13 20.46 -11.84 25.72
N GLY A 14 19.16 -11.53 25.83
CA GLY A 14 18.65 -10.18 26.01
C GLY A 14 18.55 -9.36 24.72
N ASN A 15 18.83 -9.95 23.56
CA ASN A 15 18.73 -9.27 22.27
C ASN A 15 17.27 -9.15 21.84
N LYS A 16 16.85 -7.96 21.41
CA LYS A 16 15.50 -7.70 20.91
C LYS A 16 15.30 -8.38 19.55
N ILE A 17 14.29 -9.26 19.47
CA ILE A 17 14.01 -10.04 18.25
C ILE A 17 12.65 -9.70 17.63
N ALA A 18 11.72 -9.15 18.41
CA ALA A 18 10.42 -8.74 17.91
C ALA A 18 9.84 -7.58 18.74
N ILE A 19 8.81 -6.94 18.19
CA ILE A 19 7.98 -5.96 18.88
C ILE A 19 6.59 -6.57 19.04
N LEU A 20 6.09 -6.58 20.27
CA LEU A 20 4.71 -6.96 20.54
C LEU A 20 3.83 -5.72 20.44
N LEU A 21 2.77 -5.82 19.65
CA LEU A 21 1.75 -4.80 19.46
C LEU A 21 0.39 -5.35 19.89
N ASP A 22 -0.44 -4.50 20.48
CA ASP A 22 -1.85 -4.82 20.59
C ASP A 22 -2.51 -4.77 19.20
N ILE A 23 -3.62 -5.50 19.05
CA ILE A 23 -4.32 -5.66 17.77
C ILE A 23 -4.73 -4.31 17.18
N LYS A 24 -5.21 -3.37 18.01
CA LYS A 24 -5.65 -2.06 17.54
C LYS A 24 -4.48 -1.26 16.97
N THR A 25 -3.35 -1.26 17.67
CA THR A 25 -2.13 -0.60 17.20
C THR A 25 -1.62 -1.24 15.91
N PHE A 26 -1.66 -2.57 15.79
CA PHE A 26 -1.29 -3.28 14.57
C PHE A 26 -2.14 -2.87 13.37
N GLN A 27 -3.47 -2.88 13.52
CA GLN A 27 -4.41 -2.47 12.45
C GLN A 27 -4.21 -1.00 12.03
N GLN A 28 -3.94 -0.12 12.98
CA GLN A 28 -3.65 1.29 12.65
C GLN A 28 -2.33 1.45 11.91
N LEU A 29 -1.34 0.60 12.19
CA LEU A 29 -0.07 0.59 11.46
C LEU A 29 -0.27 0.08 10.04
N GLU A 30 -0.99 -1.03 9.84
CA GLU A 30 -1.35 -1.52 8.52
C GLU A 30 -2.06 -0.46 7.69
N GLY A 31 -3.13 0.15 8.21
CA GLY A 31 -3.85 1.19 7.48
C GLY A 31 -3.02 2.45 7.18
N TYR A 32 -1.99 2.73 7.99
CA TYR A 32 -1.08 3.83 7.69
C TYR A 32 -0.07 3.47 6.60
N ILE A 33 0.37 2.21 6.52
CA ILE A 33 1.23 1.71 5.44
C ILE A 33 0.48 1.78 4.11
N GLU A 34 -0.75 1.24 4.05
CA GLU A 34 -1.63 1.30 2.88
C GLU A 34 -1.80 2.74 2.37
N LEU A 35 -2.08 3.69 3.27
CA LEU A 35 -2.19 5.11 2.90
C LEU A 35 -0.90 5.69 2.29
N LEU A 36 0.26 5.19 2.70
CA LEU A 36 1.53 5.63 2.13
C LEU A 36 1.77 5.01 0.75
N GLU A 37 1.40 3.74 0.58
CA GLU A 37 1.46 3.03 -0.70
C GLU A 37 0.54 3.70 -1.74
N ASP A 38 -0.73 3.97 -1.38
CA ASP A 38 -1.67 4.73 -2.22
C ASP A 38 -1.12 6.08 -2.69
N LYS A 39 -0.39 6.79 -1.81
CA LYS A 39 0.22 8.07 -2.16
C LYS A 39 1.39 7.93 -3.12
N ILE A 40 2.16 6.85 -2.99
CA ILE A 40 3.26 6.55 -3.91
C ILE A 40 2.68 6.21 -5.28
N ASP A 41 1.66 5.35 -5.32
CA ASP A 41 0.98 4.93 -6.55
C ASP A 41 0.36 6.12 -7.28
N LEU A 42 -0.35 6.99 -6.57
CA LEU A 42 -0.86 8.24 -7.14
C LEU A 42 0.27 9.12 -7.68
N GLY A 43 1.36 9.24 -6.93
CA GLY A 43 2.54 9.99 -7.36
C GLY A 43 3.22 9.40 -8.60
N MET A 44 3.18 8.09 -8.79
CA MET A 44 3.66 7.41 -9.99
C MET A 44 2.71 7.63 -11.17
N ALA A 45 1.41 7.43 -10.98
CA ALA A 45 0.38 7.66 -12.00
C ALA A 45 0.39 9.11 -12.53
N MET A 46 0.71 10.09 -11.67
CA MET A 46 0.85 11.49 -12.08
C MET A 46 2.15 11.81 -12.84
N LYS A 47 3.19 10.98 -12.70
CA LYS A 47 4.51 11.18 -13.34
C LYS A 47 4.67 10.39 -14.62
N GLU A 48 3.99 9.26 -14.74
CA GLU A 48 3.92 8.55 -16.01
C GLU A 48 3.18 9.43 -17.02
N PRO A 49 3.69 9.57 -18.26
CA PRO A 49 2.90 10.14 -19.32
C PRO A 49 1.71 9.21 -19.52
N THR A 50 0.55 9.59 -18.99
CA THR A 50 -0.71 8.98 -19.33
C THR A 50 -0.88 9.14 -20.83
N GLU A 51 -0.58 8.09 -21.59
CA GLU A 51 -1.13 7.92 -22.93
C GLU A 51 -2.65 7.82 -22.74
N PHE A 52 -3.31 8.97 -22.71
CA PHE A 52 -4.75 9.05 -22.70
C PHE A 52 -5.24 8.49 -24.03
N THR A 53 -5.72 7.26 -24.00
CA THR A 53 -6.45 6.70 -25.13
C THR A 53 -7.87 7.23 -25.03
N ASP A 54 -8.37 7.79 -26.14
CA ASP A 54 -9.77 8.18 -26.24
C ASP A 54 -10.67 7.01 -25.85
N TRP A 55 -11.70 7.29 -25.04
CA TRP A 55 -12.61 6.27 -24.52
C TRP A 55 -13.22 5.40 -25.64
N ASP A 56 -13.57 6.01 -26.77
CA ASP A 56 -14.17 5.29 -27.90
C ASP A 56 -13.15 4.37 -28.58
N ILE A 57 -11.87 4.77 -28.61
CA ILE A 57 -10.77 3.94 -29.13
C ILE A 57 -10.53 2.77 -28.19
N PHE A 58 -10.45 3.02 -26.88
CA PHE A 58 -10.27 1.99 -25.86
C PHE A 58 -11.37 0.91 -25.89
N VAL A 59 -12.64 1.33 -25.92
CA VAL A 59 -13.79 0.41 -26.00
C VAL A 59 -13.77 -0.41 -27.29
N LYS A 60 -13.36 0.19 -28.42
CA LYS A 60 -13.24 -0.50 -29.70
C LYS A 60 -12.15 -1.57 -29.66
N GLU A 61 -11.03 -1.29 -29.00
CA GLU A 61 -9.94 -2.26 -28.84
C GLU A 61 -10.32 -3.41 -27.91
N LEU A 62 -11.01 -3.14 -26.80
CA LEU A 62 -11.49 -4.21 -25.90
C LEU A 62 -12.47 -5.17 -26.57
N LYS A 63 -13.40 -4.65 -27.39
CA LYS A 63 -14.31 -5.49 -28.20
C LYS A 63 -13.59 -6.30 -29.26
N ARG A 64 -12.53 -5.74 -29.87
CA ARG A 64 -11.67 -6.45 -30.85
C ARG A 64 -10.92 -7.60 -30.19
N GLU A 65 -10.55 -7.45 -28.93
CA GLU A 65 -9.84 -8.46 -28.13
C GLU A 65 -10.78 -9.46 -27.41
N GLU A 66 -12.10 -9.39 -27.63
CA GLU A 66 -13.11 -10.24 -26.97
C GLU A 66 -13.09 -10.17 -25.43
N LYS A 67 -12.60 -9.06 -24.87
CA LYS A 67 -12.54 -8.83 -23.42
C LYS A 67 -13.76 -8.08 -22.87
N LEU A 68 -14.74 -7.81 -23.73
CA LEU A 68 -15.95 -7.06 -23.41
C LEU A 68 -17.18 -7.68 -24.09
#